data_AF-A0A6M1ZV88-F1
#
_entry.id   AF-A0A6M1ZV88-F1
#
_cell.length_a   1.000
_cell.length_b   1.000
_cell.length_c   1.000
_cell.angle_alpha   90.00
_cell.angle_beta   90.00
_cell.angle_gamma   90.00
#
_symmetry.space_group_name_H-M   'P 1'
#
loop_
_entity.id
_entity.type
_entity.pdbx_description
1 polymer ?
#
loop_
_entity_poly.entity_id
_entity_poly.type
_entity_poly.pdbx_seq_one_letter_code
_entity_poly.pdbx_strand_id
1 'polypeptide(L)'
;MFKKKLKEFKTLILNTLNKQIKFNYFFYIPFFLIISILSVFKTNLFFIFYVIVQSAVFTLIIIFFKNFLKKSIFKNAITIFSIFFLILYLANYILISLMNINILFAIKIFSSGGFYNFLILLRAMDINLKMGFIIISILFITPMLSILIYKYTNFLSNKKKLSIKNYKILSVFCILLISLFLLDIFNNSKNNEILKNKTDLPLAFSFIKEKKDKLILDNSFI
;
A
#
# COMPACT_ATOMS: atom_id res chain seq x y z
N MET A 1 -24.60 -8.04 33.26
CA MET A 1 -24.44 -7.05 32.17
C MET A 1 -23.43 -7.49 31.10
N PHE A 2 -22.24 -7.97 31.46
CA PHE A 2 -21.17 -8.35 30.53
C PHE A 2 -21.55 -9.50 29.56
N LYS A 3 -22.15 -10.58 30.06
CA LYS A 3 -22.60 -11.73 29.22
C LYS A 3 -23.60 -11.32 28.12
N LYS A 4 -24.46 -10.33 28.38
CA LYS A 4 -25.44 -9.81 27.41
C LYS A 4 -24.75 -9.04 26.28
N LYS A 5 -23.84 -8.12 26.63
CA LYS A 5 -23.02 -7.38 25.64
C LYS A 5 -22.16 -8.33 24.77
N LEU A 6 -21.62 -9.39 25.38
CA LEU A 6 -20.80 -10.36 24.65
C LEU A 6 -21.62 -11.20 23.66
N LYS A 7 -22.87 -11.55 24.02
CA LYS A 7 -23.80 -12.23 23.11
C LYS A 7 -24.23 -11.32 21.95
N GLU A 8 -24.54 -10.06 22.22
CA GLU A 8 -24.86 -9.04 21.20
C GLU A 8 -23.67 -8.77 20.26
N PHE A 9 -22.45 -8.74 20.79
CA PHE A 9 -21.25 -8.59 19.98
C PHE A 9 -21.00 -9.81 19.09
N LYS A 10 -21.19 -11.03 19.63
CA LYS A 10 -21.05 -12.28 18.85
C LYS A 10 -22.08 -12.35 17.71
N THR A 11 -23.33 -11.97 17.95
CA THR A 11 -24.36 -11.95 16.89
C THR A 11 -24.08 -10.88 15.85
N LEU A 12 -23.58 -9.70 16.25
CA LEU A 12 -23.11 -8.66 15.33
C LEU A 12 -21.99 -9.18 14.41
N ILE A 13 -20.99 -9.86 14.97
CA ILE A 13 -19.88 -10.45 14.21
C ILE A 13 -20.37 -11.54 13.25
N LEU A 14 -21.23 -12.46 13.70
CA LEU A 14 -21.74 -13.51 12.83
C LEU A 14 -22.54 -12.93 11.65
N ASN A 15 -23.37 -11.93 11.93
CA ASN A 15 -24.17 -11.25 10.90
C ASN A 15 -23.29 -10.49 9.90
N THR A 16 -22.20 -9.86 10.35
CA THR A 16 -21.24 -9.23 9.43
C THR A 16 -20.46 -10.26 8.65
N LEU A 17 -20.04 -11.39 9.24
CA LEU A 17 -19.29 -12.46 8.55
C LEU A 17 -20.10 -13.18 7.46
N ASN A 18 -21.41 -13.31 7.65
CA ASN A 18 -22.29 -13.95 6.66
C ASN A 18 -22.81 -13.00 5.57
N LYS A 19 -22.52 -11.70 5.68
CA LYS A 19 -22.94 -10.72 4.68
C LYS A 19 -22.23 -10.98 3.35
N GLN A 20 -22.93 -10.71 2.25
CA GLN A 20 -22.33 -10.72 0.92
C GLN A 20 -21.78 -9.33 0.59
N ILE A 21 -20.54 -9.30 0.09
CA ILE A 21 -19.88 -8.08 -0.37
C ILE A 21 -19.88 -8.08 -1.89
N LYS A 22 -20.24 -6.93 -2.45
CA LYS A 22 -20.03 -6.64 -3.86
C LYS A 22 -18.64 -6.06 -4.02
N PHE A 23 -17.78 -6.81 -4.73
CA PHE A 23 -16.39 -6.44 -4.96
C PHE A 23 -16.22 -5.96 -6.40
N ASN A 24 -15.63 -4.77 -6.60
CA ASN A 24 -15.33 -4.23 -7.92
C ASN A 24 -13.99 -4.79 -8.44
N TYR A 25 -13.97 -6.07 -8.79
CA TYR A 25 -12.76 -6.76 -9.26
C TYR A 25 -12.15 -6.13 -10.52
N PHE A 26 -12.97 -5.52 -11.39
CA PHE A 26 -12.50 -4.80 -12.57
C PHE A 26 -11.57 -3.63 -12.25
N PHE A 27 -11.67 -3.04 -11.06
CA PHE A 27 -10.73 -2.00 -10.62
C PHE A 27 -9.42 -2.58 -10.09
N TYR A 28 -9.51 -3.62 -9.26
CA TYR A 28 -8.35 -4.14 -8.53
C TYR A 28 -7.46 -5.04 -9.40
N ILE A 29 -8.01 -5.80 -10.34
CA ILE A 29 -7.22 -6.69 -11.20
C ILE A 29 -6.18 -5.91 -12.04
N PRO A 30 -6.56 -4.85 -12.78
CA PRO A 30 -5.57 -4.04 -13.51
C PRO A 30 -4.51 -3.43 -12.60
N PHE A 31 -4.89 -3.02 -11.39
CA PHE A 31 -3.94 -2.49 -10.41
C PHE A 31 -2.90 -3.55 -10.01
N PHE A 32 -3.31 -4.77 -9.71
CA PHE A 32 -2.39 -5.87 -9.43
C PHE A 32 -1.50 -6.21 -10.62
N LEU A 33 -2.04 -6.17 -11.84
CA LEU A 33 -1.26 -6.38 -13.06
C LEU A 33 -0.17 -5.31 -13.23
N ILE A 34 -0.50 -4.02 -13.04
CA ILE A 34 0.46 -2.93 -13.14
C ILE A 34 1.58 -3.09 -12.10
N ILE A 35 1.22 -3.38 -10.85
CA ILE A 35 2.22 -3.66 -9.80
C ILE A 35 3.12 -4.84 -10.18
N SER A 36 2.52 -5.93 -10.68
CA SER A 36 3.27 -7.12 -11.08
C SER A 36 4.27 -6.80 -12.19
N ILE A 37 3.82 -6.11 -13.24
CA ILE A 37 4.66 -5.69 -14.37
C ILE A 37 5.79 -4.79 -13.89
N LEU A 38 5.50 -3.76 -13.10
CA LEU A 38 6.53 -2.86 -12.55
C LEU A 38 7.55 -3.60 -11.68
N SER A 39 7.13 -4.66 -11.00
CA SER A 39 8.00 -5.44 -10.13
C SER A 39 8.95 -6.37 -10.88
N VAL A 40 8.55 -6.86 -12.06
CA VAL A 40 9.40 -7.69 -12.94
C VAL A 40 10.66 -6.97 -13.38
N PHE A 41 10.59 -5.65 -13.61
CA PHE A 41 11.70 -4.89 -14.19
C PHE A 41 12.90 -4.67 -13.25
N LYS A 42 12.80 -4.99 -11.96
CA LYS A 42 13.82 -4.57 -10.99
C LYS A 42 14.25 -5.58 -9.95
N THR A 43 13.52 -6.68 -9.78
CA THR A 43 13.69 -7.51 -8.57
C THR A 43 13.58 -9.00 -8.84
N ASN A 44 14.21 -9.79 -7.97
CA ASN A 44 14.04 -11.24 -7.93
C ASN A 44 12.56 -11.60 -7.73
N LEU A 45 12.13 -12.75 -8.25
CA LEU A 45 10.75 -13.26 -8.17
C LEU A 45 10.15 -13.17 -6.75
N PHE A 46 10.96 -13.37 -5.72
CA PHE A 46 10.56 -13.22 -4.31
C PHE A 46 9.93 -11.86 -4.01
N PHE A 47 10.53 -10.77 -4.49
CA PHE A 47 10.04 -9.41 -4.24
C PHE A 47 8.75 -9.11 -4.99
N ILE A 48 8.60 -9.65 -6.20
CA ILE A 48 7.37 -9.54 -6.98
C ILE A 48 6.21 -10.15 -6.17
N PHE A 49 6.40 -11.36 -5.65
CA PHE A 49 5.41 -12.00 -4.78
C PHE A 49 5.14 -11.17 -3.53
N TYR A 50 6.18 -10.66 -2.87
CA TYR A 50 6.03 -9.86 -1.66
C TYR A 50 5.14 -8.61 -1.89
N VAL A 51 5.41 -7.83 -2.94
CA VAL A 51 4.66 -6.60 -3.27
C VAL A 51 3.21 -6.93 -3.67
N ILE A 52 3.00 -8.01 -4.42
CA ILE A 52 1.64 -8.45 -4.79
C ILE A 52 0.85 -8.88 -3.55
N VAL A 53 1.44 -9.70 -2.68
CA VAL A 53 0.78 -10.17 -1.45
C VAL A 53 0.49 -8.99 -0.52
N GLN A 54 1.45 -8.06 -0.37
CA GLN A 54 1.27 -6.87 0.47
C GLN A 54 0.16 -5.95 -0.06
N SER A 55 0.14 -5.68 -1.36
CA SER A 55 -0.95 -4.90 -1.97
C SER A 55 -2.30 -5.61 -1.82
N ALA A 56 -2.34 -6.94 -1.93
CA ALA A 56 -3.56 -7.71 -1.71
C ALA A 56 -4.07 -7.56 -0.28
N VAL A 57 -3.19 -7.71 0.72
CA VAL A 57 -3.52 -7.49 2.14
C VAL A 57 -4.11 -6.10 2.37
N PHE A 58 -3.50 -5.05 1.80
CA PHE A 58 -4.03 -3.69 1.91
C PHE A 58 -5.44 -3.54 1.31
N THR A 59 -5.67 -4.09 0.11
CA THR A 59 -7.01 -4.04 -0.50
C THR A 59 -8.04 -4.77 0.36
N LEU A 60 -7.69 -5.90 0.97
CA LEU A 60 -8.58 -6.67 1.84
C LEU A 60 -8.95 -5.92 3.12
N ILE A 61 -7.97 -5.26 3.76
CA ILE A 61 -8.20 -4.42 4.95
C ILE A 61 -9.24 -3.33 4.64
N ILE A 62 -9.06 -2.65 3.52
CA ILE A 62 -9.95 -1.58 3.07
C ILE A 62 -11.37 -2.10 2.86
N ILE A 63 -11.50 -3.22 2.14
CA ILE A 63 -12.80 -3.86 1.89
C ILE A 63 -13.47 -4.20 3.22
N PHE A 64 -12.71 -4.74 4.17
CA PHE A 64 -13.20 -5.10 5.49
C PHE A 64 -13.72 -3.86 6.24
N PHE A 65 -12.93 -2.78 6.33
CA PHE A 65 -13.36 -1.52 6.97
C PHE A 65 -14.61 -0.92 6.33
N LYS A 66 -14.70 -0.93 4.99
CA LYS A 66 -15.89 -0.45 4.25
C LYS A 66 -17.17 -1.18 4.68
N ASN A 67 -17.07 -2.45 5.06
CA ASN A 67 -18.23 -3.25 5.44
C ASN A 67 -18.67 -3.06 6.90
N PHE A 68 -17.77 -2.66 7.78
CA PHE A 68 -18.12 -2.32 9.16
C PHE A 68 -18.92 -1.03 9.26
N LEU A 69 -18.82 -0.14 8.28
CA LEU A 69 -19.53 1.12 8.28
C LEU A 69 -20.98 0.98 7.83
N LYS A 70 -21.89 1.52 8.66
CA LYS A 70 -23.33 1.52 8.39
C LYS A 70 -23.74 2.60 7.38
N LYS A 71 -23.21 3.82 7.49
CA LYS A 71 -23.62 4.97 6.65
C LYS A 71 -22.94 4.98 5.28
N SER A 72 -23.70 5.35 4.25
CA SER A 72 -23.23 5.43 2.86
C SER A 72 -22.09 6.44 2.66
N ILE A 73 -22.16 7.59 3.34
CA ILE A 73 -21.16 8.67 3.26
C ILE A 73 -19.76 8.14 3.62
N PHE A 74 -19.66 7.38 4.71
CA PHE A 74 -18.38 6.80 5.12
C PHE A 74 -17.89 5.71 4.16
N LYS A 75 -18.78 4.98 3.48
CA LYS A 75 -18.38 3.99 2.46
C LYS A 75 -17.76 4.66 1.24
N ASN A 76 -18.29 5.80 0.82
CA ASN A 76 -17.72 6.59 -0.27
C ASN A 76 -16.38 7.19 0.14
N ALA A 77 -16.28 7.75 1.35
CA ALA A 77 -15.02 8.27 1.89
C ALA A 77 -13.93 7.19 1.95
N ILE A 78 -14.23 5.99 2.45
CA ILE A 78 -13.27 4.87 2.44
C ILE A 78 -12.86 4.46 1.04
N THR A 79 -13.77 4.53 0.06
CA THR A 79 -13.45 4.19 -1.32
C THR A 79 -12.49 5.23 -1.93
N ILE A 80 -12.69 6.51 -1.66
CA ILE A 80 -11.75 7.56 -2.09
C ILE A 80 -10.41 7.38 -1.38
N PHE A 81 -10.44 7.15 -0.07
CA PHE A 81 -9.25 6.91 0.73
C PHE A 81 -8.49 5.68 0.24
N SER A 82 -9.19 4.61 -0.17
CA SER A 82 -8.55 3.42 -0.70
C SER A 82 -7.83 3.65 -2.01
N ILE A 83 -8.45 4.42 -2.91
CA ILE A 83 -7.83 4.81 -4.17
C ILE A 83 -6.57 5.61 -3.87
N PHE A 84 -6.67 6.62 -3.00
CA PHE A 84 -5.52 7.44 -2.61
C PHE A 84 -4.40 6.61 -1.99
N PHE A 85 -4.74 5.67 -1.11
CA PHE A 85 -3.76 4.81 -0.45
C PHE A 85 -3.06 3.84 -1.42
N LEU A 86 -3.80 3.28 -2.39
CA LEU A 86 -3.23 2.41 -3.43
C LEU A 86 -2.26 3.19 -4.33
N ILE A 87 -2.57 4.44 -4.62
CA ILE A 87 -1.70 5.32 -5.40
C ILE A 87 -0.48 5.71 -4.60
N LEU A 88 -0.64 6.06 -3.32
CA LEU A 88 0.50 6.31 -2.43
C LEU A 88 1.40 5.09 -2.33
N TYR A 89 0.84 3.89 -2.26
CA TYR A 89 1.60 2.65 -2.26
C TYR A 89 2.39 2.48 -3.57
N LEU A 90 1.75 2.69 -4.72
CA LEU A 90 2.40 2.64 -6.03
C LEU A 90 3.48 3.70 -6.19
N ALA A 91 3.19 4.95 -5.78
CA ALA A 91 4.14 6.05 -5.82
C ALA A 91 5.34 5.79 -4.90
N ASN A 92 5.09 5.28 -3.70
CA ASN A 92 6.16 4.89 -2.78
C ASN A 92 7.00 3.74 -3.36
N TYR A 93 6.38 2.75 -4.00
CA TYR A 93 7.09 1.69 -4.70
C TYR A 93 7.98 2.27 -5.80
N ILE A 94 7.45 3.16 -6.64
CA ILE A 94 8.19 3.84 -7.71
C ILE A 94 9.34 4.69 -7.14
N LEU A 95 9.11 5.44 -6.06
CA LEU A 95 10.13 6.29 -5.43
C LEU A 95 11.26 5.47 -4.82
N ILE A 96 10.95 4.39 -4.11
CA ILE A 96 11.98 3.53 -3.54
C ILE A 96 12.72 2.81 -4.67
N SER A 97 11.99 2.36 -5.68
CA SER A 97 12.56 1.75 -6.86
C SER A 97 13.52 2.70 -7.57
N LEU A 98 13.06 3.88 -8.01
CA LEU A 98 13.84 4.80 -8.85
C LEU A 98 14.90 5.58 -8.08
N MET A 99 14.61 5.95 -6.84
CA MET A 99 15.39 6.95 -6.11
C MET A 99 15.85 6.45 -4.73
N ASN A 100 15.47 5.24 -4.32
CA ASN A 100 15.75 4.68 -2.99
C ASN A 100 15.26 5.53 -1.81
N ILE A 101 14.17 6.29 -2.02
CA ILE A 101 13.56 7.12 -0.97
C ILE A 101 12.13 6.68 -0.71
N ASN A 102 11.80 6.60 0.57
CA ASN A 102 10.43 6.44 1.03
C ASN A 102 9.68 7.77 0.96
N ILE A 103 8.43 7.74 0.51
CA ILE A 103 7.54 8.89 0.46
C ILE A 103 7.43 9.62 1.81
N LEU A 104 7.49 8.89 2.94
CA LEU A 104 7.50 9.47 4.30
C LEU A 104 8.75 10.31 4.57
N PHE A 105 9.91 9.89 4.05
CA PHE A 105 11.15 10.65 4.17
C PHE A 105 11.08 11.93 3.33
N ALA A 106 10.57 11.83 2.10
CA ALA A 106 10.33 12.99 1.25
C ALA A 106 9.38 14.01 1.91
N ILE A 107 8.28 13.54 2.52
CA ILE A 107 7.33 14.38 3.27
C ILE A 107 8.00 15.03 4.48
N LYS A 108 8.81 14.27 5.25
CA LYS A 108 9.53 14.82 6.41
C LYS A 108 10.46 15.96 6.01
N ILE A 109 11.18 15.81 4.91
CA ILE A 109 12.09 16.84 4.40
C ILE A 109 11.31 18.07 3.95
N PHE A 110 10.23 17.87 3.19
CA PHE A 110 9.34 18.97 2.81
C PHE A 110 8.75 19.71 4.03
N SER A 111 8.33 18.99 5.06
CA SER A 111 7.77 19.59 6.28
C SER A 111 8.79 20.34 7.12
N SER A 112 10.08 20.02 7.02
CA SER A 112 11.14 20.60 7.86
C SER A 112 11.67 21.95 7.36
N GLY A 113 11.53 22.26 6.07
CA GLY A 113 12.02 23.52 5.49
C GLY A 113 11.33 23.94 4.20
N GLY A 114 10.11 23.44 3.97
CA GLY A 114 9.25 23.84 2.87
C GLY A 114 9.81 23.46 1.48
N PHE A 115 9.46 24.29 0.50
CA PHE A 115 9.81 24.06 -0.91
C PHE A 115 11.32 24.10 -1.17
N TYR A 116 12.07 24.91 -0.42
CA TYR A 116 13.53 25.04 -0.59
C TYR A 116 14.27 23.74 -0.28
N ASN A 117 13.95 23.08 0.84
CA ASN A 117 14.55 21.79 1.20
C ASN A 117 14.18 20.68 0.20
N PHE A 118 13.00 20.77 -0.42
CA PHE A 118 12.62 19.84 -1.48
C PHE A 118 13.44 20.05 -2.77
N LEU A 119 13.78 21.30 -3.12
CA LEU A 119 14.69 21.58 -4.23
C LEU A 119 16.11 21.07 -3.95
N ILE A 120 16.60 21.23 -2.72
CA ILE A 120 17.89 20.66 -2.29
C ILE A 120 17.86 19.14 -2.42
N LEU A 121 16.77 18.49 -2.00
CA LEU A 121 16.60 17.05 -2.12
C LEU A 121 16.62 16.58 -3.58
N LEU A 122 15.90 17.26 -4.48
CA LEU A 122 15.93 16.95 -5.92
C LEU A 122 17.34 17.10 -6.50
N ARG A 123 18.06 18.17 -6.10
CA ARG A 123 19.43 18.40 -6.54
C ARG A 123 20.41 17.35 -5.99
N ALA A 124 20.25 16.94 -4.74
CA ALA A 124 21.06 15.90 -4.11
C ALA A 124 20.83 14.50 -4.74
N MET A 125 19.72 14.32 -5.46
CA MET A 125 19.37 13.08 -6.14
C MET A 125 19.69 13.11 -7.64
N ASP A 126 20.38 14.15 -8.11
CA ASP A 126 20.63 14.40 -9.54
C ASP A 126 19.35 14.39 -10.39
N ILE A 127 18.22 14.80 -9.80
CA ILE A 127 16.95 14.89 -10.50
C ILE A 127 16.79 16.28 -11.07
N ASN A 128 16.80 16.34 -12.40
CA ASN A 128 16.48 17.56 -13.12
C ASN A 128 15.11 18.11 -12.70
N LEU A 129 14.99 19.44 -12.56
CA LEU A 129 13.73 20.11 -12.22
C LEU A 129 12.55 19.64 -13.08
N LYS A 130 12.78 19.39 -14.37
CA LYS A 130 11.79 18.83 -15.29
C LYS A 130 11.24 17.47 -14.81
N MET A 131 12.11 16.57 -14.35
CA MET A 131 11.70 15.29 -13.78
C MET A 131 10.97 15.47 -12.46
N GLY A 132 11.40 16.41 -11.61
CA GLY A 132 10.70 16.76 -10.37
C GLY A 132 9.25 17.20 -10.64
N PHE A 133 9.04 18.08 -11.61
CA PHE A 133 7.70 18.49 -12.05
C PHE A 133 6.88 17.33 -12.61
N ILE A 134 7.48 16.44 -13.40
CA ILE A 134 6.82 15.23 -13.90
C ILE A 134 6.37 14.35 -12.73
N ILE A 135 7.22 14.09 -11.74
CA ILE A 135 6.90 13.27 -10.57
C ILE A 135 5.72 13.88 -9.80
N ILE A 136 5.77 15.18 -9.50
CA ILE A 136 4.69 15.89 -8.81
C ILE A 136 3.40 15.82 -9.63
N SER A 137 3.47 16.08 -10.93
CA SER A 137 2.31 16.04 -11.82
C SER A 137 1.67 14.66 -11.84
N ILE A 138 2.47 13.59 -11.95
CA ILE A 138 2.00 12.20 -11.86
C ILE A 138 1.31 11.97 -10.52
N LEU A 139 1.88 12.44 -9.41
CA LEU A 139 1.33 12.28 -8.06
C LEU A 139 -0.06 12.92 -7.92
N PHE A 140 -0.32 14.06 -8.60
CA PHE A 140 -1.62 14.73 -8.60
C PHE A 140 -2.62 14.22 -9.66
N ILE A 141 -2.15 13.87 -10.86
CA ILE A 141 -3.00 13.41 -11.97
C ILE A 141 -3.50 11.97 -11.70
N THR A 142 -2.66 11.12 -11.15
CA THR A 142 -2.98 9.71 -10.88
C THR A 142 -4.23 9.53 -10.00
N PRO A 143 -4.44 10.26 -8.87
CA PRO A 143 -5.67 10.15 -8.10
C PRO A 143 -6.91 10.60 -8.85
N MET A 144 -6.81 11.65 -9.67
CA MET A 144 -7.94 12.08 -10.50
C MET A 144 -8.31 11.00 -11.53
N LEU A 145 -7.33 10.47 -12.26
CA LEU A 145 -7.55 9.38 -13.22
C LEU A 145 -8.11 8.12 -12.53
N SER A 146 -7.61 7.78 -11.35
CA SER A 146 -8.05 6.58 -10.63
C SER A 146 -9.50 6.69 -10.16
N ILE A 147 -9.98 7.90 -9.81
CA ILE A 147 -11.40 8.12 -9.50
C ILE A 147 -12.25 7.91 -10.76
N LEU A 148 -11.81 8.40 -11.93
CA LEU A 148 -12.51 8.19 -13.20
C LEU A 148 -12.57 6.70 -13.56
N ILE A 149 -11.44 6.00 -13.48
CA ILE A 149 -11.34 4.55 -13.71
C ILE A 149 -12.23 3.80 -12.71
N TYR A 150 -12.24 4.20 -11.44
CA TYR A 150 -13.11 3.59 -10.44
C TYR A 150 -14.60 3.78 -10.78
N LYS A 151 -15.02 4.99 -11.18
CA LYS A 151 -16.41 5.24 -11.61
C LYS A 151 -16.79 4.37 -12.81
N TYR A 152 -15.92 4.30 -13.80
CA TYR A 152 -16.13 3.49 -15.01
C TYR A 152 -16.19 1.98 -14.70
N THR A 153 -15.24 1.47 -13.94
CA THR A 153 -15.22 0.06 -13.52
C THR A 153 -16.38 -0.28 -12.59
N ASN A 154 -16.82 0.65 -11.73
CA ASN A 154 -17.98 0.45 -10.88
C ASN A 154 -19.26 0.31 -11.73
N PHE A 155 -19.41 1.13 -12.78
CA PHE A 155 -20.48 0.99 -13.76
C PHE A 155 -20.47 -0.38 -14.44
N LEU A 156 -19.30 -0.86 -14.87
CA LEU A 156 -19.13 -2.21 -15.44
C LEU A 156 -19.43 -3.33 -14.43
N SER A 157 -18.93 -3.21 -13.20
CA SER A 157 -19.11 -4.22 -12.15
C SER A 157 -20.57 -4.38 -11.72
N ASN A 158 -21.38 -3.32 -11.87
CA ASN A 158 -22.82 -3.42 -11.62
C ASN A 158 -23.53 -4.35 -12.61
N LYS A 159 -22.97 -4.57 -13.81
CA LYS A 159 -23.48 -5.53 -14.80
C LYS A 159 -23.09 -6.98 -14.47
N LYS A 160 -21.91 -7.21 -13.88
CA LYS A 160 -21.45 -8.54 -13.46
C LYS A 160 -20.95 -8.52 -12.01
N LYS A 161 -21.87 -8.71 -11.07
CA LYS A 161 -21.58 -8.66 -9.63
C LYS A 161 -20.95 -9.97 -9.16
N LEU A 162 -19.70 -9.91 -8.72
CA LEU A 162 -19.11 -10.98 -7.90
C LEU A 162 -19.49 -10.72 -6.44
N SER A 163 -20.33 -11.60 -5.90
CA SER A 163 -20.70 -11.60 -4.48
C SER A 163 -19.86 -12.63 -3.73
N ILE A 164 -19.06 -12.16 -2.79
CA ILE A 164 -18.22 -13.02 -1.93
C ILE A 164 -18.66 -12.80 -0.49
N LYS A 165 -18.78 -13.90 0.28
CA LYS A 165 -19.13 -13.83 1.71
C LYS A 165 -17.93 -13.32 2.52
N ASN A 166 -18.16 -12.48 3.53
CA ASN A 166 -17.07 -11.86 4.33
C ASN A 166 -16.11 -12.88 4.94
N TYR A 167 -16.59 -14.03 5.43
CA TYR A 167 -15.70 -15.03 6.04
C TYR A 167 -14.66 -15.58 5.05
N LYS A 168 -14.98 -15.70 3.76
CA LYS A 168 -14.02 -16.13 2.73
C LYS A 168 -12.94 -15.07 2.51
N ILE A 169 -13.32 -13.80 2.57
CA ILE A 169 -12.38 -12.69 2.47
C ILE A 169 -11.47 -12.66 3.71
N LEU A 170 -12.02 -12.87 4.90
CA LEU A 170 -11.27 -12.96 6.15
C LEU A 170 -10.26 -14.13 6.11
N SER A 171 -10.67 -15.31 5.64
CA SER A 171 -9.77 -16.46 5.55
C SER A 171 -8.60 -16.20 4.60
N VAL A 172 -8.86 -15.63 3.42
CA VAL A 172 -7.80 -15.22 2.48
C VAL A 172 -6.88 -14.19 3.11
N PHE A 173 -7.44 -13.20 3.82
CA PHE A 173 -6.65 -12.19 4.53
C PHE A 173 -5.72 -12.81 5.58
N CYS A 174 -6.21 -13.71 6.43
CA CYS A 174 -5.39 -14.41 7.41
C CYS A 174 -4.27 -15.22 6.76
N ILE A 175 -4.57 -15.94 5.68
CA ILE A 175 -3.58 -16.72 4.92
C ILE A 175 -2.48 -15.80 4.36
N LEU A 176 -2.85 -14.67 3.76
CA LEU A 176 -1.86 -13.74 3.20
C LEU A 176 -1.01 -13.07 4.28
N LEU A 177 -1.59 -12.73 5.44
CA LEU A 177 -0.81 -12.20 6.57
C LEU A 177 0.20 -13.22 7.10
N ILE A 178 -0.22 -14.47 7.29
CA ILE A 178 0.68 -15.55 7.71
C ILE A 178 1.77 -15.77 6.66
N SER A 179 1.42 -15.74 5.38
CA SER A 179 2.38 -15.85 4.27
C SER A 179 3.42 -14.72 4.31
N LEU A 180 3.00 -13.46 4.47
CA LEU A 180 3.94 -12.33 4.62
C LEU A 180 4.85 -12.49 5.83
N PHE A 181 4.28 -12.90 6.98
CA PHE A 181 5.05 -13.10 8.19
C PHE A 181 6.10 -14.21 8.03
N LEU A 182 5.74 -15.33 7.38
CA LEU A 182 6.68 -16.40 7.08
C LEU A 182 7.74 -15.94 6.08
N LEU A 183 7.36 -15.21 5.03
CA LEU A 183 8.30 -14.65 4.06
C LEU A 183 9.33 -13.73 4.74
N ASP A 184 8.90 -12.89 5.69
CA ASP A 184 9.81 -12.04 6.48
C ASP A 184 10.81 -12.88 7.29
N ILE A 185 10.36 -13.95 7.95
CA ILE A 185 11.24 -14.85 8.72
C ILE A 185 12.27 -15.52 7.80
N PHE A 186 11.82 -16.09 6.69
CA PHE A 186 12.71 -16.77 5.74
C PHE A 186 13.71 -15.81 5.10
N ASN A 187 13.32 -14.57 4.82
CA ASN A 187 14.21 -13.59 4.22
C ASN A 187 15.28 -13.09 5.22
N ASN A 188 14.90 -12.85 6.48
CA ASN A 188 15.86 -12.46 7.52
C ASN A 188 16.95 -13.51 7.75
N SER A 189 16.66 -14.80 7.56
CA SER A 189 17.67 -15.85 7.68
C SER A 189 18.78 -15.76 6.61
N LYS A 190 18.52 -15.13 5.46
CA LYS A 190 19.47 -14.99 4.34
C LYS A 190 20.17 -13.64 4.31
N ASN A 191 19.67 -12.61 5.01
CA ASN A 191 20.19 -11.25 4.93
C ASN A 191 21.48 -11.00 5.73
N ASN A 192 21.91 -11.93 6.58
CA ASN A 192 23.15 -11.79 7.36
C ASN A 192 24.43 -11.72 6.48
N GLU A 193 24.38 -12.13 5.21
CA GLU A 193 25.52 -12.01 4.28
C GLU A 193 25.34 -10.91 3.21
N ILE A 194 24.10 -10.51 2.90
CA ILE A 194 23.78 -9.56 1.81
C ILE A 194 23.86 -8.10 2.30
N LEU A 195 23.74 -7.85 3.61
CA LEU A 195 23.78 -6.51 4.22
C LEU A 195 25.13 -5.77 4.10
N LYS A 196 26.22 -6.43 3.67
CA LYS A 196 27.49 -5.74 3.42
C LYS A 196 27.47 -4.90 2.14
N ASN A 197 26.60 -5.21 1.17
CA ASN A 197 26.53 -4.50 -0.10
C ASN A 197 25.08 -4.30 -0.54
N LYS A 198 24.61 -3.06 -0.40
CA LYS A 198 23.39 -2.45 -0.97
C LYS A 198 22.14 -2.35 -0.09
N THR A 199 21.79 -1.09 0.12
CA THR A 199 20.59 -0.50 0.71
C THR A 199 19.34 -0.64 -0.18
N ASP A 200 19.01 -1.82 -0.70
CA ASP A 200 17.99 -1.95 -1.78
C ASP A 200 16.69 -2.62 -1.33
N LEU A 201 16.08 -2.17 -0.24
CA LEU A 201 14.83 -2.76 0.22
C LEU A 201 13.72 -1.71 0.44
N PRO A 202 12.63 -1.75 -0.36
CA PRO A 202 11.36 -1.12 -0.01
C PRO A 202 10.63 -1.81 1.15
N LEU A 203 11.37 -2.32 2.14
CA LEU A 203 10.81 -2.91 3.37
C LEU A 203 10.52 -1.85 4.43
N ALA A 204 9.94 -0.70 4.04
CA ALA A 204 9.48 0.28 5.01
C ALA A 204 8.36 -0.27 5.94
N PHE A 205 7.78 -1.43 5.59
CA PHE A 205 6.67 -2.08 6.28
C PHE A 205 6.89 -3.59 6.49
N SER A 206 8.11 -4.05 6.78
CA SER A 206 8.32 -5.41 7.29
C SER A 206 7.75 -5.53 8.71
N PHE A 207 7.26 -6.72 9.08
CA PHE A 207 6.81 -6.98 10.45
C PHE A 207 7.99 -7.06 11.42
N ILE A 208 9.14 -7.52 10.93
CA ILE A 208 10.40 -7.55 11.67
C ILE A 208 11.21 -6.34 11.21
N LYS A 209 11.20 -5.29 12.05
CA LYS A 209 11.98 -4.08 11.80
C LYS A 209 13.40 -4.35 12.27
N GLU A 210 14.33 -4.57 11.35
CA GLU A 210 15.75 -4.54 11.70
C GLU A 210 16.09 -3.13 12.20
N LYS A 211 16.76 -3.09 13.36
CA LYS A 211 17.22 -1.87 14.01
C LYS A 211 18.36 -1.31 13.14
N LYS A 212 18.02 -0.53 12.10
CA LYS A 212 19.02 0.16 11.29
C LYS A 212 19.79 1.10 12.20
N ASP A 213 21.09 0.88 12.32
CA ASP A 213 21.99 1.81 12.99
C ASP A 213 21.82 3.20 12.37
N LYS A 214 21.75 4.21 13.23
CA LYS A 214 21.54 5.60 12.86
C LYS A 214 22.57 5.97 11.78
N LEU A 215 22.10 6.31 10.58
CA LEU A 215 22.89 7.12 9.66
C LEU A 215 23.13 8.46 10.35
N ILE A 216 24.31 8.61 10.94
CA ILE A 216 24.85 9.89 11.39
C ILE A 216 25.09 10.67 10.10
N LEU A 217 24.27 11.68 9.85
CA LEU A 217 24.59 12.69 8.85
C LEU A 217 25.73 13.51 9.45
N ASP A 218 26.91 13.36 8.87
CA ASP A 218 28.06 14.19 9.21
C ASP A 218 27.72 15.64 8.83
N ASN A 219 27.61 16.52 9.82
CA ASN A 219 27.21 17.92 9.67
C ASN A 219 28.35 18.79 9.07
N SER A 220 29.22 18.24 8.21
CA SER A 220 30.40 18.92 7.70
C SER A 220 30.11 19.91 6.55
N PHE A 221 28.85 20.28 6.33
CA PHE A 221 28.45 21.33 5.39
C PHE A 221 27.43 22.27 6.06
N ILE A 222 27.91 23.04 7.03
CA ILE A 222 27.38 24.35 7.41
C ILE A 222 28.54 25.34 7.32
#